data_AF-A0A210P9U5-F1
#
_entry.id   AF-A0A210P9U5-F1
#
_cell.length_a   1.000
_cell.length_b   1.000
_cell.length_c   1.000
_cell.angle_alpha   90.00
_cell.angle_beta   90.00
_cell.angle_gamma   90.00
#
_symmetry.space_group_name_H-M   'P 1'
#
loop_
_entity.id
_entity.type
_entity.pdbx_description
1 polymer ?
#
loop_
_entity_poly.entity_id
_entity_poly.type
_entity_poly.pdbx_seq_one_letter_code
_entity_poly.pdbx_strand_id
1 'polypeptide(L)'
;MKNRLSLILTALSISMFTNIATPVIAATDTTDHYDEFRAQRFFNKIKKFNEKLNKCLNNKTELAIHKFKADSKSTARKSGNLKIYWTTFIKRINYLKNDQIEVYVTDEFKTLPHRKRVQIIESVQQLALSYLDDFKAVTPSRYSEGLATTVFCDGNYLGRSLFLDNKDFKWND
;
A
#
# COMPACT_ATOMS: atom_id res chain seq x y z
N MET A 1 46.08 29.82 79.22
CA MET A 1 45.00 29.35 78.33
C MET A 1 44.43 30.56 77.61
N LYS A 2 44.67 30.69 76.31
CA LYS A 2 44.21 31.81 75.47
C LYS A 2 43.21 31.25 74.46
N ASN A 3 41.98 31.75 74.53
CA ASN A 3 40.88 31.43 73.62
C ASN A 3 41.22 31.84 72.19
N ARG A 4 40.94 30.96 71.22
CA ARG A 4 40.66 31.36 69.83
C ARG A 4 39.49 30.53 69.30
N LEU A 5 38.32 31.19 69.26
CA LEU A 5 37.17 30.81 68.45
C LEU A 5 37.61 30.76 66.98
N SER A 6 37.49 29.61 66.33
CA SER A 6 37.66 29.48 64.89
C SER A 6 36.31 29.77 64.23
N LEU A 7 36.18 30.93 63.60
CA LEU A 7 35.03 31.35 62.81
C LEU A 7 35.32 30.94 61.36
N ILE A 8 34.70 29.86 60.88
CA ILE A 8 34.81 29.43 59.48
C ILE A 8 33.91 30.35 58.65
N LEU A 9 34.54 31.24 57.89
CA LEU A 9 33.90 32.10 56.91
C LEU A 9 33.71 31.30 55.62
N THR A 10 32.48 30.85 55.32
CA THR A 10 32.16 30.27 54.02
C THR A 10 32.06 31.39 52.98
N ALA A 11 33.08 31.51 52.12
CA ALA A 11 33.03 32.37 50.95
C ALA A 11 32.06 31.78 49.91
N LEU A 12 30.92 32.44 49.70
CA LEU A 12 30.00 32.14 48.62
C LEU A 12 30.52 32.85 47.36
N SER A 13 31.24 32.12 46.49
CA SER A 13 31.66 32.67 45.20
C SER A 13 30.48 32.66 44.23
N ILE A 14 29.93 33.85 43.93
CA ILE A 14 28.98 34.03 42.84
C ILE A 14 29.79 34.02 41.54
N SER A 15 29.83 32.87 40.85
CA SER A 15 30.30 32.83 39.47
C SER A 15 29.20 33.40 38.57
N MET A 16 29.37 34.65 38.12
CA MET A 16 28.54 35.19 37.05
C MET A 16 28.85 34.43 35.77
N PHE A 17 27.92 33.60 35.30
CA PHE A 17 27.97 33.07 33.94
C PHE A 17 27.70 34.23 32.98
N THR A 18 28.75 34.73 32.34
CA THR A 18 28.59 35.55 31.15
C THR A 18 28.00 34.67 30.06
N ASN A 19 26.72 34.88 29.74
CA ASN A 19 26.08 34.29 28.57
C ASN A 19 26.77 34.84 27.31
N ILE A 20 27.83 34.18 26.85
CA ILE A 20 28.28 34.33 25.48
C ILE A 20 27.27 33.54 24.64
N ALA A 21 26.24 34.24 24.16
CA ALA A 21 25.38 33.71 23.13
C ALA A 21 26.21 33.62 21.84
N THR A 22 26.86 32.48 21.62
CA THR A 22 27.23 32.09 20.25
C THR A 22 25.91 31.91 19.50
N PRO A 23 25.65 32.64 18.41
CA PRO A 23 24.53 32.31 17.56
C PRO A 23 24.82 30.91 17.02
N VAL A 24 24.06 29.92 17.49
CA VAL A 24 23.91 28.67 16.76
C VAL A 24 23.27 29.09 15.45
N ILE A 25 24.09 29.19 14.41
CA ILE A 25 23.58 29.22 13.04
C ILE A 25 22.87 27.89 12.92
N ALA A 26 21.54 27.91 13.00
CA ALA A 26 20.73 26.79 12.58
C ALA A 26 21.19 26.48 11.16
N ALA A 27 21.88 25.36 10.98
CA ALA A 27 22.05 24.80 9.66
C ALA A 27 20.63 24.67 9.13
N THR A 28 20.28 25.45 8.10
CA THR A 28 19.04 25.24 7.39
C THR A 28 19.10 23.81 6.88
N ASP A 29 18.28 22.96 7.49
CA ASP A 29 18.24 21.54 7.21
C ASP A 29 17.65 21.34 5.81
N THR A 30 18.53 21.43 4.82
CA THR A 30 18.19 21.19 3.41
C THR A 30 17.84 19.72 3.15
N THR A 31 18.10 18.84 4.12
CA THR A 31 17.77 17.41 4.09
C THR A 31 16.27 17.17 4.19
N ASP A 32 15.59 17.88 5.10
CA ASP A 32 14.13 17.79 5.28
C ASP A 32 13.38 18.16 3.99
N HIS A 33 13.80 19.22 3.33
CA HIS A 33 13.15 19.68 2.10
C HIS A 33 13.36 18.69 0.93
N TYR A 34 14.53 18.04 0.85
CA TYR A 34 14.85 17.06 -0.19
C TYR A 34 14.07 15.75 -0.01
N ASP A 35 13.96 15.25 1.23
CA ASP A 35 13.23 14.02 1.53
C ASP A 35 11.72 14.18 1.33
N GLU A 36 11.15 15.33 1.67
CA GLU A 36 9.76 15.66 1.37
C GLU A 36 9.48 15.66 -0.14
N PHE A 37 10.35 16.28 -0.95
CA PHE A 37 10.23 16.26 -2.41
C PHE A 37 10.31 14.84 -2.97
N ARG A 38 11.20 14.00 -2.43
CA ARG A 38 11.36 12.60 -2.87
C ARG A 38 10.11 11.77 -2.53
N ALA A 39 9.59 11.92 -1.32
CA ALA A 39 8.36 11.27 -0.87
C ALA A 39 7.16 11.70 -1.73
N GLN A 40 7.02 13.01 -1.98
CA GLN A 40 5.94 13.55 -2.80
C GLN A 40 6.01 13.06 -4.26
N ARG A 41 7.22 13.00 -4.83
CA ARG A 41 7.43 12.46 -6.18
C ARG A 41 7.05 10.98 -6.25
N PHE A 42 7.41 10.20 -5.24
CA PHE A 42 7.04 8.79 -5.17
C PHE A 42 5.52 8.60 -5.01
N PHE A 43 4.88 9.38 -4.15
CA PHE A 43 3.43 9.38 -3.98
C PHE A 43 2.70 9.72 -5.29
N ASN A 44 3.14 10.76 -5.99
CA ASN A 44 2.59 11.14 -7.29
C ASN A 44 2.76 10.04 -8.34
N LYS A 45 3.88 9.32 -8.31
CA LYS A 45 4.11 8.16 -9.17
C LYS A 45 3.12 7.03 -8.87
N ILE A 46 2.93 6.66 -7.59
CA ILE A 46 1.93 5.66 -7.18
C ILE A 46 0.52 6.09 -7.58
N LYS A 47 0.17 7.37 -7.38
CA LYS A 47 -1.14 7.90 -7.76
C LYS A 47 -1.42 7.70 -9.25
N LYS A 48 -0.48 8.12 -10.12
CA LYS A 48 -0.57 7.91 -11.58
C LYS A 48 -0.63 6.44 -11.97
N PHE A 49 0.11 5.58 -11.26
CA PHE A 49 0.05 4.14 -11.45
C PHE A 49 -1.36 3.59 -11.15
N ASN A 50 -1.93 3.94 -9.99
CA ASN A 50 -3.27 3.50 -9.59
C ASN A 50 -4.35 4.03 -10.52
N GLU A 51 -4.23 5.27 -11.01
CA GLU A 51 -5.13 5.83 -12.03
C GLU A 51 -5.12 4.98 -13.31
N LYS A 52 -3.93 4.62 -13.83
CA LYS A 52 -3.79 3.77 -15.03
C LYS A 52 -4.33 2.36 -14.80
N LEU A 53 -3.98 1.74 -13.67
CA LEU A 53 -4.41 0.39 -13.31
C LEU A 53 -5.94 0.30 -13.24
N ASN A 54 -6.58 1.24 -12.53
CA ASN A 54 -8.04 1.23 -12.40
C ASN A 54 -8.75 1.63 -13.69
N LYS A 55 -8.18 2.50 -14.53
CA LYS A 55 -8.70 2.75 -15.88
C LYS A 55 -8.72 1.46 -16.71
N CYS A 56 -7.65 0.67 -16.65
CA CYS A 56 -7.59 -0.62 -17.34
C CYS A 56 -8.60 -1.62 -16.78
N LEU A 57 -8.72 -1.72 -15.45
CA LEU A 57 -9.71 -2.54 -14.78
C LEU A 57 -11.13 -2.19 -15.27
N ASN A 58 -11.49 -0.91 -15.27
CA ASN A 58 -12.80 -0.44 -15.70
C ASN A 58 -13.09 -0.79 -17.17
N ASN A 59 -12.14 -0.54 -18.07
CA ASN A 59 -12.28 -0.91 -19.49
C ASN A 59 -12.50 -2.43 -19.65
N LYS A 60 -11.77 -3.26 -18.90
CA LYS A 60 -11.96 -4.72 -18.92
C LYS A 60 -13.33 -5.12 -18.37
N THR A 61 -13.81 -4.46 -17.32
CA THR A 61 -15.14 -4.67 -16.74
C THR A 61 -16.26 -4.31 -17.70
N GLU A 62 -16.16 -3.18 -18.40
CA GLU A 62 -17.15 -2.78 -19.41
C GLU A 62 -17.23 -3.81 -20.55
N LEU A 63 -16.08 -4.26 -21.05
CA LEU A 63 -16.00 -5.31 -22.07
C LEU A 63 -16.59 -6.64 -21.58
N ALA A 64 -16.30 -7.02 -20.34
CA ALA A 64 -16.83 -8.22 -19.72
C ALA A 64 -18.36 -8.15 -19.61
N ILE A 65 -18.92 -7.04 -19.13
CA ILE A 65 -20.37 -6.83 -19.03
C ILE A 65 -21.02 -6.87 -20.42
N HIS A 66 -20.43 -6.22 -21.41
CA HIS A 66 -20.95 -6.24 -22.78
C HIS A 66 -20.96 -7.67 -23.35
N LYS A 67 -19.86 -8.41 -23.17
CA LYS A 67 -19.76 -9.81 -23.61
C LYS A 67 -20.75 -10.71 -22.90
N PHE A 68 -20.98 -10.51 -21.60
CA PHE A 68 -21.97 -11.27 -20.84
C PHE A 68 -23.38 -11.08 -21.39
N LYS A 69 -23.76 -9.81 -21.68
CA LYS A 69 -25.05 -9.49 -22.31
C LYS A 69 -25.19 -10.14 -23.69
N ALA A 70 -24.14 -10.14 -24.49
CA ALA A 70 -24.14 -10.80 -25.80
C ALA A 70 -24.32 -12.32 -25.67
N ASP A 71 -23.55 -12.95 -24.77
CA ASP A 71 -23.61 -14.40 -24.54
C ASP A 71 -24.96 -14.83 -23.94
N SER A 72 -25.59 -14.02 -23.09
CA SER A 72 -26.92 -14.31 -22.53
C SER A 72 -28.05 -14.33 -23.57
N LYS A 73 -27.85 -13.68 -24.72
CA LYS A 73 -28.80 -13.72 -25.85
C LYS A 73 -28.59 -14.94 -26.74
N SER A 74 -27.47 -15.66 -26.58
CA SER A 74 -27.20 -16.92 -27.27
C SER A 74 -27.83 -18.09 -26.51
N THR A 75 -28.47 -19.01 -27.22
CA THR A 75 -29.07 -20.24 -26.65
C THR A 75 -28.05 -21.20 -26.04
N ALA A 76 -26.76 -21.00 -26.29
CA ALA A 76 -25.68 -21.74 -25.64
C ALA A 76 -25.28 -21.06 -24.31
N ARG A 77 -25.93 -21.45 -23.21
CA ARG A 77 -25.59 -20.99 -21.85
C ARG A 77 -24.19 -21.50 -21.46
N LYS A 78 -23.14 -20.80 -21.90
CA LYS A 78 -21.77 -21.09 -21.47
C LYS A 78 -21.65 -20.62 -20.02
N SER A 79 -21.49 -21.58 -19.09
CA SER A 79 -21.05 -21.33 -17.72
C SER A 79 -19.99 -20.22 -17.73
N GLY A 80 -20.26 -19.10 -17.09
CA GLY A 80 -19.45 -17.89 -17.17
C GLY A 80 -17.98 -18.20 -16.96
N ASN A 81 -17.17 -18.09 -18.00
CA ASN A 81 -15.74 -18.32 -17.92
C ASN A 81 -15.14 -17.23 -17.04
N LEU A 82 -14.70 -17.59 -15.83
CA LEU A 82 -14.16 -16.65 -14.85
C LEU A 82 -13.02 -15.80 -15.43
N LYS A 83 -12.24 -16.36 -16.39
CA LYS A 83 -11.18 -15.60 -17.10
C LYS A 83 -11.69 -14.35 -17.81
N ILE A 84 -12.96 -14.33 -18.20
CA ILE A 84 -13.56 -13.22 -18.96
C ILE A 84 -14.20 -12.21 -18.03
N TYR A 85 -14.83 -12.65 -16.93
CA TYR A 85 -15.67 -11.79 -16.09
C TYR A 85 -15.12 -11.53 -14.69
N TRP A 86 -13.91 -11.99 -14.35
CA TRP A 86 -13.36 -11.79 -13.00
C TRP A 86 -13.36 -10.32 -12.56
N THR A 87 -13.20 -9.38 -13.49
CA THR A 87 -13.14 -7.95 -13.19
C THR A 87 -14.49 -7.40 -12.70
N THR A 88 -15.62 -8.05 -13.00
CA THR A 88 -16.94 -7.62 -12.52
C THR A 88 -17.10 -7.78 -11.01
N PHE A 89 -16.22 -8.53 -10.36
CA PHE A 89 -16.20 -8.70 -8.91
C PHE A 89 -15.29 -7.70 -8.19
N ILE A 90 -14.59 -6.83 -8.92
CA ILE A 90 -13.60 -5.90 -8.37
C ILE A 90 -14.06 -4.47 -8.59
N LYS A 91 -14.21 -3.72 -7.48
CA LYS A 91 -14.55 -2.29 -7.48
C LYS A 91 -13.32 -1.41 -7.78
N ARG A 92 -12.18 -1.73 -7.17
CA ARG A 92 -10.95 -0.94 -7.24
C ARG A 92 -9.73 -1.75 -6.81
N ILE A 93 -8.57 -1.42 -7.36
CA ILE A 93 -7.26 -1.93 -6.93
C ILE A 93 -6.39 -0.75 -6.53
N ASN A 94 -5.83 -0.76 -5.32
CA ASN A 94 -4.83 0.23 -4.90
C ASN A 94 -3.49 -0.47 -4.74
N TYR A 95 -2.49 -0.05 -5.50
CA TYR A 95 -1.10 -0.34 -5.20
C TYR A 95 -0.58 0.62 -4.15
N LEU A 96 0.12 0.07 -3.17
CA LEU A 96 0.72 0.79 -2.04
C LEU A 96 2.25 0.72 -2.10
N LYS A 97 2.91 1.41 -1.16
CA LYS A 97 4.35 1.22 -0.94
C LYS A 97 4.66 -0.24 -0.58
N ASN A 98 5.89 -0.67 -0.82
CA ASN A 98 6.40 -2.01 -0.47
C ASN A 98 5.71 -3.18 -1.20
N ASP A 99 5.32 -2.97 -2.45
CA ASP A 99 4.82 -4.03 -3.33
C ASP A 99 3.53 -4.70 -2.83
N GLN A 100 2.69 -3.93 -2.13
CA GLN A 100 1.40 -4.38 -1.61
C GLN A 100 0.25 -3.87 -2.46
N ILE A 101 -0.83 -4.66 -2.53
CA ILE A 101 -2.09 -4.24 -3.14
C ILE A 101 -3.26 -4.39 -2.17
N GLU A 102 -4.16 -3.42 -2.20
CA GLU A 102 -5.49 -3.53 -1.63
C GLU A 102 -6.50 -3.76 -2.75
N VAL A 103 -7.38 -4.73 -2.57
CA VAL A 103 -8.40 -5.11 -3.53
C VAL A 103 -9.76 -4.88 -2.91
N TYR A 104 -10.54 -4.00 -3.50
CA TYR A 104 -11.91 -3.72 -3.08
C TYR A 104 -12.85 -4.52 -3.97
N VAL A 105 -13.60 -5.43 -3.37
CA VAL A 105 -14.48 -6.37 -4.08
C VAL A 105 -15.95 -6.01 -3.92
N THR A 106 -16.80 -6.63 -4.73
CA THR A 106 -18.26 -6.54 -4.64
C THR A 106 -18.84 -7.57 -3.68
N ASP A 107 -20.11 -7.41 -3.31
CA ASP A 107 -20.80 -8.37 -2.43
C ASP A 107 -20.88 -9.76 -3.06
N GLU A 108 -21.06 -9.83 -4.38
CA GLU A 108 -21.13 -11.08 -5.13
C GLU A 108 -19.83 -11.88 -5.01
N PHE A 109 -18.69 -11.21 -4.81
CA PHE A 109 -17.41 -11.89 -4.59
C PHE A 109 -17.46 -12.80 -3.36
N LYS A 110 -18.11 -12.38 -2.27
CA LYS A 110 -18.22 -13.16 -1.02
C LYS A 110 -19.00 -14.45 -1.21
N THR A 111 -19.94 -14.45 -2.14
CA THR A 111 -20.77 -15.63 -2.45
C THR A 111 -20.03 -16.70 -3.25
N LEU A 112 -18.83 -16.39 -3.76
CA LEU A 112 -18.05 -17.31 -4.55
C LEU A 112 -17.36 -18.37 -3.68
N PRO A 113 -17.28 -19.63 -4.17
CA PRO A 113 -16.44 -20.65 -3.55
C PRO A 113 -15.00 -20.16 -3.40
N HIS A 114 -14.34 -20.55 -2.32
CA HIS A 114 -12.97 -20.16 -1.99
C HIS A 114 -12.01 -20.24 -3.20
N ARG A 115 -12.02 -21.36 -3.94
CA ARG A 115 -11.19 -21.55 -5.14
C ARG A 115 -11.40 -20.45 -6.20
N LYS A 116 -12.63 -19.98 -6.41
CA LYS A 116 -12.91 -18.90 -7.37
C LYS A 116 -12.45 -17.55 -6.85
N ARG A 117 -12.59 -17.29 -5.54
CA ARG A 117 -12.07 -16.07 -4.91
C ARG A 117 -10.56 -15.97 -5.10
N VAL A 118 -9.83 -17.05 -4.82
CA VAL A 118 -8.37 -17.13 -5.05
C VAL A 118 -8.02 -16.83 -6.51
N GLN A 119 -8.66 -17.51 -7.48
CA GLN A 119 -8.41 -17.29 -8.91
C GLN A 119 -8.64 -15.85 -9.37
N ILE A 120 -9.65 -15.17 -8.82
CA ILE A 120 -9.90 -13.75 -9.12
C ILE A 120 -8.76 -12.90 -8.56
N ILE A 121 -8.34 -13.12 -7.31
CA ILE A 121 -7.26 -12.33 -6.72
C ILE A 121 -5.92 -12.58 -7.42
N GLU A 122 -5.64 -13.81 -7.86
CA GLU A 122 -4.47 -14.09 -8.72
C GLU A 122 -4.53 -13.29 -10.04
N SER A 123 -5.72 -13.18 -10.64
CA SER A 123 -5.92 -12.38 -11.86
C SER A 123 -5.69 -10.88 -11.60
N VAL A 124 -6.08 -10.38 -10.41
CA VAL A 124 -5.79 -9.02 -9.95
C VAL A 124 -4.29 -8.81 -9.79
N GLN A 125 -3.58 -9.74 -9.13
CA GLN A 125 -2.13 -9.66 -8.93
C GLN A 125 -1.39 -9.64 -10.28
N GLN A 126 -1.79 -10.49 -11.23
CA GLN A 126 -1.22 -10.52 -12.57
C GLN A 126 -1.44 -9.20 -13.32
N LEU A 127 -2.63 -8.61 -13.23
CA LEU A 127 -2.92 -7.30 -13.81
C LEU A 127 -2.03 -6.21 -13.18
N ALA A 128 -1.90 -6.19 -11.86
CA ALA A 128 -1.06 -5.21 -11.19
C ALA A 128 0.43 -5.37 -11.58
N LEU A 129 0.94 -6.60 -11.64
CA LEU A 129 2.31 -6.91 -12.06
C LEU A 129 2.59 -6.46 -13.51
N SER A 130 1.66 -6.67 -14.45
CA SER A 130 1.88 -6.26 -15.85
C SER A 130 2.05 -4.74 -16.02
N TYR A 131 1.46 -3.95 -15.13
CA TYR A 131 1.67 -2.49 -15.11
C TYR A 131 2.90 -2.11 -14.30
N LEU A 132 3.30 -2.94 -13.34
CA LEU A 132 4.51 -2.70 -12.56
C LEU A 132 5.74 -2.78 -13.43
N ASP A 133 5.80 -3.69 -14.42
CA ASP A 133 6.91 -3.76 -15.38
C ASP A 133 7.20 -2.43 -16.07
N ASP A 134 6.15 -1.70 -16.44
CA ASP A 134 6.25 -0.37 -17.06
C ASP A 134 6.68 0.72 -16.06
N PHE A 135 6.49 0.48 -14.76
CA PHE A 135 6.64 1.47 -13.70
C PHE A 135 7.94 1.31 -12.91
N LYS A 136 8.37 0.07 -12.69
CA LYS A 136 9.58 -0.36 -11.99
C LYS A 136 10.09 -1.60 -12.72
N ALA A 137 11.40 -1.75 -12.93
CA ALA A 137 11.93 -3.00 -13.48
C ALA A 137 11.61 -4.14 -12.50
N VAL A 138 10.56 -4.91 -12.76
CA VAL A 138 10.15 -6.06 -11.93
C VAL A 138 11.02 -7.25 -12.31
N THR A 139 11.53 -7.98 -11.32
CA THR A 139 12.29 -9.20 -11.57
C THR A 139 11.34 -10.38 -11.84
N PRO A 140 11.73 -11.37 -12.66
CA PRO A 140 10.91 -12.57 -12.89
C PRO A 140 10.49 -13.30 -11.61
N SER A 141 11.32 -13.27 -10.56
CA SER A 141 10.99 -13.86 -9.25
C SER A 141 9.74 -13.23 -8.59
N ARG A 142 9.48 -11.94 -8.83
CA ARG A 142 8.29 -11.26 -8.28
C ARG A 142 6.99 -11.74 -8.90
N TYR A 143 7.03 -12.14 -10.17
CA TYR A 143 5.88 -12.78 -10.82
C TYR A 143 5.56 -14.14 -10.19
N SER A 144 6.58 -14.91 -9.81
CA SER A 144 6.37 -16.19 -9.13
C SER A 144 5.88 -16.03 -7.69
N GLU A 145 6.36 -15.01 -6.97
CA GLU A 145 5.98 -14.76 -5.57
C GLU A 145 4.57 -14.19 -5.44
N GLY A 146 4.11 -13.38 -6.41
CA GLY A 146 2.86 -12.62 -6.29
C GLY A 146 3.01 -11.40 -5.37
N LEU A 147 2.00 -10.52 -5.38
CA LEU A 147 1.99 -9.29 -4.57
C LEU A 147 1.27 -9.54 -3.24
N ALA A 148 1.83 -9.05 -2.14
CA ALA A 148 1.15 -9.08 -0.85
C ALA A 148 -0.21 -8.37 -0.98
N THR A 149 -1.29 -9.06 -0.62
CA THR A 149 -2.65 -8.62 -0.97
C THR A 149 -3.55 -8.57 0.25
N THR A 150 -4.28 -7.47 0.41
CA THR A 150 -5.37 -7.33 1.38
C THR A 150 -6.68 -7.11 0.64
N VAL A 151 -7.73 -7.84 1.01
CA VAL A 151 -9.03 -7.82 0.34
C VAL A 151 -10.07 -7.18 1.26
N PHE A 152 -10.85 -6.26 0.72
CA PHE A 152 -11.91 -5.53 1.42
C PHE A 152 -13.24 -5.63 0.68
N CYS A 153 -14.35 -5.78 1.40
CA CYS A 153 -15.71 -5.66 0.89
C CYS A 153 -16.42 -4.54 1.65
N ASP A 154 -16.86 -3.50 0.94
CA ASP A 154 -17.56 -2.33 1.53
C ASP A 154 -16.84 -1.69 2.71
N GLY A 155 -15.50 -1.61 2.60
CA GLY A 155 -14.64 -1.06 3.64
C GLY A 155 -14.27 -2.03 4.75
N ASN A 156 -14.90 -3.21 4.82
CA ASN A 156 -14.59 -4.23 5.82
C ASN A 156 -13.49 -5.18 5.33
N TYR A 157 -12.58 -5.53 6.23
CA TYR A 157 -11.54 -6.53 5.98
C TYR A 157 -12.17 -7.91 5.70
N LEU A 158 -11.84 -8.50 4.56
CA LEU A 158 -12.35 -9.81 4.12
C LEU A 158 -11.28 -10.90 4.12
N GLY A 159 -10.03 -10.53 3.86
CA GLY A 159 -8.95 -11.51 3.81
C GLY A 159 -7.62 -10.92 3.40
N ARG A 160 -6.57 -11.73 3.48
CA ARG A 160 -5.23 -11.34 3.03
C ARG A 160 -4.44 -12.53 2.53
N SER A 161 -3.42 -12.25 1.74
CA SER A 161 -2.41 -13.24 1.40
C SER A 161 -1.56 -13.63 2.62
N LEU A 162 -1.02 -14.85 2.64
CA LEU A 162 -0.17 -15.30 3.74
C LEU A 162 1.19 -14.57 3.73
N PHE A 163 1.81 -14.52 4.90
CA PHE A 163 3.16 -13.98 5.04
C PHE A 163 4.14 -15.03 4.48
N LEU A 164 4.89 -14.68 3.44
CA LEU A 164 5.82 -15.53 2.65
C LEU A 164 5.21 -16.33 1.50
N ASP A 165 3.89 -16.49 1.44
CA ASP A 165 3.20 -17.05 0.28
C ASP A 165 2.05 -16.11 -0.13
N ASN A 166 2.30 -15.28 -1.14
CA ASN A 166 1.30 -14.31 -1.57
C ASN A 166 0.21 -14.91 -2.47
N LYS A 167 0.28 -16.21 -2.78
CA LYS A 167 -0.72 -16.94 -3.58
C LYS A 167 -1.72 -17.71 -2.72
N ASP A 168 -1.34 -17.99 -1.48
CA ASP A 168 -2.26 -18.53 -0.48
C ASP A 168 -2.94 -17.42 0.32
N PHE A 169 -4.20 -17.66 0.71
CA PHE A 169 -5.06 -16.65 1.32
C PHE A 169 -5.71 -17.13 2.61
N LYS A 170 -5.64 -16.28 3.64
CA LYS A 170 -6.48 -16.38 4.84
C LYS A 170 -7.70 -15.49 4.67
N TRP A 171 -8.88 -16.09 4.78
CA TRP A 171 -10.16 -15.40 4.72
C TRP A 171 -10.77 -15.22 6.10
N ASN A 172 -11.52 -14.15 6.27
CA ASN A 172 -12.28 -13.82 7.47
C ASN A 172 -13.76 -13.84 7.12
N ASP A 173 -14.24 -15.05 6.84
CA ASP A 173 -15.62 -15.35 6.47
C ASP A 173 -16.48 -15.61 7.72
#